data_AF-A0A0G1XWB3-F1
#
_entry.id   AF-A0A0G1XWB3-F1
#
_cell.length_a   1.000
_cell.length_b   1.000
_cell.length_c   1.000
_cell.angle_alpha   90.00
_cell.angle_beta   90.00
_cell.angle_gamma   90.00
#
_symmetry.space_group_name_H-M   'P 1'
#
loop_
_entity.id
_entity.type
_entity.pdbx_description
1 polymer ?
#
loop_
_entity_poly.entity_id
_entity_poly.type
_entity_poly.pdbx_seq_one_letter_code
_entity_poly.pdbx_strand_id
1 'polypeptide(L)'
;MRFFAELKTRSQIQLAIVLHRFASFENSFKEIFEGFETHFVQPLTVEEVGTLVRKPLEGTRITFTDDAIQKIVEFTGGRPMEIQNLCQALMDPSSENKHERLTYRAEDINELIGKKMRQLMDSFHVAIGNYQKVYDRSMSDAERAIIDSLIEREEIPVSEIDETTIQPLVDTTFVTKDETKKVYRINGTLFKRVISEK
;
A
#
# COMPACT_ATOMS: atom_id res chain seq x y z
N MET A 1 19.24 -6.88 21.51
CA MET A 1 18.02 -6.58 22.28
C MET A 1 18.31 -5.71 23.49
N ARG A 2 19.10 -6.17 24.48
CA ARG A 2 19.58 -5.34 25.62
C ARG A 2 20.17 -3.99 25.22
N PHE A 3 20.95 -3.99 24.13
CA PHE A 3 21.54 -2.78 23.54
C PHE A 3 20.51 -1.67 23.20
N PHE A 4 19.33 -2.00 22.63
CA PHE A 4 18.33 -0.97 22.29
C PHE A 4 17.63 -0.41 23.52
N ALA A 5 17.38 -1.25 24.54
CA ALA A 5 16.86 -0.80 25.83
C ALA A 5 17.86 0.11 26.56
N GLU A 6 19.16 -0.20 26.47
CA GLU A 6 20.24 0.63 27.02
C GLU A 6 20.42 1.96 26.29
N LEU A 7 19.99 2.09 25.03
CA LEU A 7 20.00 3.36 24.32
C LEU A 7 18.91 4.31 24.85
N LYS A 8 17.77 3.80 25.32
CA LYS A 8 16.69 4.63 25.90
C LYS A 8 17.13 5.40 27.14
N THR A 9 18.11 4.90 27.89
CA THR A 9 18.58 5.52 29.13
C THR A 9 19.57 6.66 28.89
N ARG A 10 19.99 6.88 27.64
CA ARG A 10 20.89 7.96 27.26
C ARG A 10 20.10 9.18 26.79
N SER A 11 20.06 10.22 27.62
CA SER A 11 19.31 11.47 27.38
C SER A 11 19.67 12.23 26.09
N GLN A 12 20.77 11.89 25.44
CA GLN A 12 21.22 12.51 24.18
C GLN A 12 20.73 11.80 22.92
N ILE A 13 20.03 10.67 23.05
CA ILE A 13 19.59 9.84 21.92
C ILE A 13 18.06 9.78 21.91
N GLN A 14 17.46 10.25 20.82
CA GLN A 14 16.06 10.00 20.51
C GLN A 14 15.97 8.81 19.55
N LEU A 15 15.16 7.82 19.90
CA LEU A 15 14.98 6.61 19.11
C LEU A 15 13.65 6.70 18.36
N ALA A 16 13.68 6.36 17.08
CA ALA A 16 12.49 6.10 16.27
C ALA A 16 12.60 4.69 15.70
N ILE A 17 11.54 3.89 15.86
CA ILE A 17 11.49 2.50 15.40
C ILE A 17 10.45 2.42 14.29
N VAL A 18 10.85 1.97 13.11
CA VAL A 18 9.96 1.81 11.95
C VAL A 18 9.72 0.33 11.72
N LEU A 19 8.45 -0.07 11.74
CA LEU A 19 8.02 -1.46 11.59
C LEU A 19 6.89 -1.54 10.58
N HIS A 20 6.93 -2.58 9.73
CA HIS A 20 5.88 -2.82 8.75
C HIS A 20 4.68 -3.60 9.31
N ARG A 21 4.84 -4.32 10.44
CA ARG A 21 3.81 -5.19 11.06
C ARG A 21 3.89 -5.14 12.58
N PHE A 22 3.49 -4.03 13.20
CA PHE A 22 3.63 -3.79 14.65
C PHE A 22 3.07 -4.95 15.50
N ALA A 23 1.86 -5.44 15.21
CA ALA A 23 1.21 -6.52 15.95
C ALA A 23 2.03 -7.82 16.02
N SER A 24 2.87 -8.11 15.02
CA SER A 24 3.75 -9.28 15.02
C SER A 24 4.95 -9.13 15.98
N PHE A 25 5.28 -7.91 16.39
CA PHE A 25 6.44 -7.60 17.23
C PHE A 25 6.07 -7.09 18.62
N GLU A 26 4.88 -6.54 18.84
CA GLU A 26 4.52 -5.89 20.11
C GLU A 26 4.76 -6.79 21.33
N ASN A 27 4.33 -8.04 21.27
CA ASN A 27 4.50 -9.00 22.38
C ASN A 27 5.96 -9.43 22.57
N SER A 28 6.70 -9.62 21.48
CA SER A 28 8.09 -10.11 21.50
C SER A 28 9.12 -9.05 21.90
N PHE A 29 8.73 -7.76 21.83
CA PHE A 29 9.63 -6.63 22.05
C PHE A 29 9.01 -5.59 23.01
N LYS A 30 8.07 -6.01 23.88
CA LYS A 30 7.32 -5.13 24.78
C LYS A 30 8.19 -4.16 25.60
N GLU A 31 9.31 -4.65 26.15
CA GLU A 31 10.27 -3.82 26.92
C GLU A 31 10.89 -2.70 26.08
N ILE A 32 11.00 -2.90 24.75
CA ILE A 32 11.51 -1.91 23.81
C ILE A 32 10.41 -0.93 23.38
N PHE A 33 9.14 -1.34 23.36
CA PHE A 33 8.03 -0.43 23.03
C PHE A 33 7.47 0.33 24.22
N GLU A 34 7.72 -0.10 25.45
CA GLU A 34 7.28 0.62 26.64
C GLU A 34 7.82 2.06 26.63
N GLY A 35 6.89 3.03 26.69
CA GLY A 35 7.18 4.47 26.60
C GLY A 35 7.31 5.05 25.18
N PHE A 36 7.04 4.27 24.13
CA PHE A 36 6.97 4.78 22.75
C PHE A 36 5.51 5.08 22.38
N GLU A 37 5.29 6.22 21.73
CA GLU A 37 4.03 6.49 21.06
C GLU A 37 4.03 5.79 19.69
N THR A 38 3.02 4.97 19.43
CA THR A 38 2.87 4.25 18.16
C THR A 38 2.10 5.12 17.17
N HIS A 39 2.71 5.38 16.02
CA HIS A 39 2.09 6.11 14.91
C HIS A 39 1.95 5.20 13.69
N PHE A 40 0.74 5.06 13.18
CA PHE A 40 0.46 4.29 11.96
C PHE A 40 0.42 5.22 10.76
N VAL A 41 1.33 5.02 9.81
CA VAL A 41 1.37 5.78 8.56
C VAL A 41 0.21 5.33 7.67
N GLN A 42 -0.75 6.22 7.48
CA GLN A 42 -1.94 5.97 6.67
C GLN A 42 -1.62 6.04 5.16
N PRO A 43 -2.41 5.37 4.30
CA PRO A 43 -2.29 5.55 2.86
C PRO A 43 -2.62 6.99 2.49
N LEU A 44 -1.98 7.49 1.42
CA LEU A 44 -2.23 8.83 0.92
C LEU A 44 -3.66 8.95 0.38
N THR A 45 -4.31 10.07 0.72
CA THR A 45 -5.58 10.49 0.14
C THR A 45 -5.43 10.87 -1.34
N VAL A 46 -6.54 10.97 -2.06
CA VAL A 46 -6.54 11.39 -3.48
C VAL A 46 -5.87 12.75 -3.68
N GLU A 47 -6.08 13.68 -2.75
CA GLU A 47 -5.48 15.02 -2.77
C GLU A 47 -3.96 14.97 -2.56
N GLU A 48 -3.50 14.15 -1.60
CA GLU A 48 -2.08 13.93 -1.34
C GLU A 48 -1.39 13.20 -2.48
N VAL A 49 -2.03 12.21 -3.10
CA VAL A 49 -1.52 11.55 -4.31
C VAL A 49 -1.45 12.53 -5.47
N GLY A 50 -2.47 13.37 -5.65
CA GLY A 50 -2.43 14.45 -6.65
C GLY A 50 -1.24 15.37 -6.45
N THR A 51 -0.96 15.75 -5.21
CA THR A 51 0.22 16.56 -4.85
C THR A 51 1.52 15.81 -5.13
N LEU A 52 1.63 14.54 -4.70
CA LEU A 52 2.81 13.70 -4.90
C LEU A 52 3.17 13.54 -6.39
N VAL A 53 2.16 13.35 -7.24
CA VAL A 53 2.34 13.13 -8.69
C VAL A 53 2.59 14.43 -9.44
N ARG A 54 1.85 15.51 -9.13
CA ARG A 54 1.88 16.74 -9.95
C ARG A 54 2.97 17.71 -9.54
N LYS A 55 3.29 17.82 -8.24
CA LYS A 55 4.26 18.80 -7.75
C LYS A 55 5.65 18.66 -8.39
N PRO A 56 6.20 17.45 -8.59
CA PRO A 56 7.49 17.28 -9.29
C PRO A 56 7.46 17.70 -10.76
N LEU A 57 6.28 17.85 -11.36
CA LEU A 57 6.07 18.17 -12.77
C LEU A 57 5.76 19.66 -12.99
N GLU A 58 5.70 20.47 -11.94
CA GLU A 58 5.49 21.92 -12.06
C GLU A 58 6.54 22.57 -12.96
N GLY A 59 6.09 23.38 -13.92
CA GLY A 59 6.96 24.00 -14.93
C GLY A 59 7.29 23.11 -16.14
N THR A 60 6.88 21.83 -16.12
CA THR A 60 6.97 20.96 -17.30
C THR A 60 5.68 21.03 -18.14
N ARG A 61 5.70 20.40 -19.32
CA ARG A 61 4.49 20.20 -20.14
C ARG A 61 3.70 18.96 -19.74
N ILE A 62 4.19 18.17 -18.77
CA ILE A 62 3.59 16.90 -18.38
C ILE A 62 2.51 17.16 -17.33
N THR A 63 1.34 16.57 -17.53
CA THR A 63 0.15 16.78 -16.70
C THR A 63 -0.58 15.47 -16.44
N PHE A 64 -1.29 15.38 -15.30
CA PHE A 64 -2.18 14.29 -14.94
C PHE A 64 -3.57 14.84 -14.64
N THR A 65 -4.60 14.29 -15.27
CA THR A 65 -5.99 14.65 -15.01
C THR A 65 -6.47 14.08 -13.66
N ASP A 66 -7.56 14.61 -13.08
CA ASP A 66 -8.04 14.21 -11.75
C ASP A 66 -8.53 12.75 -11.72
N ASP A 67 -9.16 12.29 -12.79
CA ASP A 67 -9.55 10.89 -12.99
C ASP A 67 -8.33 9.96 -13.12
N ALA A 68 -7.20 10.44 -13.68
CA ALA A 68 -5.95 9.68 -13.67
C ALA A 68 -5.42 9.51 -12.25
N ILE A 69 -5.42 10.57 -11.43
CA ILE A 69 -5.04 10.51 -10.02
C ILE A 69 -5.95 9.53 -9.27
N GLN A 70 -7.26 9.60 -9.47
CA GLN A 70 -8.21 8.67 -8.86
C GLN A 70 -7.88 7.21 -9.23
N LYS A 71 -7.58 6.92 -10.49
CA LYS A 71 -7.19 5.58 -10.94
C LYS A 71 -5.86 5.10 -10.34
N ILE A 72 -4.90 6.00 -10.18
CA ILE A 72 -3.64 5.71 -9.49
C ILE A 72 -3.94 5.28 -8.04
N VAL A 73 -4.81 6.00 -7.32
CA VAL A 73 -5.20 5.64 -5.94
C VAL A 73 -5.92 4.29 -5.89
N GLU A 74 -6.90 4.05 -6.78
CA GLU A 74 -7.63 2.78 -6.84
C GLU A 74 -6.72 1.57 -7.10
N PHE A 75 -5.68 1.75 -7.92
CA PHE A 75 -4.74 0.69 -8.21
C PHE A 75 -3.75 0.44 -7.07
N THR A 76 -3.19 1.51 -6.53
CA THR A 76 -2.07 1.44 -5.57
C THR A 76 -2.52 1.35 -4.10
N GLY A 77 -3.76 1.73 -3.82
CA GLY A 77 -4.27 1.90 -2.45
C GLY A 77 -3.66 3.09 -1.73
N GLY A 78 -3.20 4.13 -2.46
CA GLY A 78 -2.58 5.33 -1.88
C GLY A 78 -1.16 5.12 -1.36
N ARG A 79 -0.48 4.04 -1.77
CA ARG A 79 0.84 3.68 -1.23
C ARG A 79 1.96 4.32 -2.06
N PRO A 80 2.85 5.14 -1.45
CA PRO A 80 3.81 5.97 -2.20
C PRO A 80 4.75 5.20 -3.14
N MET A 81 5.22 4.02 -2.74
CA MET A 81 6.15 3.22 -3.55
C MET A 81 5.47 2.71 -4.82
N GLU A 82 4.24 2.21 -4.69
CA GLU A 82 3.42 1.73 -5.79
C GLU A 82 3.02 2.86 -6.73
N ILE A 83 2.72 4.05 -6.19
CA ILE A 83 2.45 5.27 -6.97
C ILE A 83 3.69 5.64 -7.80
N GLN A 84 4.86 5.65 -7.18
CA GLN A 84 6.12 5.94 -7.88
C GLN A 84 6.38 4.91 -9.00
N ASN A 85 6.26 3.63 -8.70
CA ASN A 85 6.47 2.55 -9.68
C ASN A 85 5.51 2.68 -10.88
N LEU A 86 4.24 3.01 -10.61
CA LEU A 86 3.24 3.24 -11.66
C LEU A 86 3.60 4.45 -12.53
N CYS A 87 3.98 5.58 -11.92
CA CYS A 87 4.38 6.77 -12.66
C CYS A 87 5.63 6.52 -13.50
N GLN A 88 6.62 5.81 -12.95
CA GLN A 88 7.81 5.41 -13.68
C GLN A 88 7.48 4.52 -14.88
N ALA A 89 6.60 3.53 -14.70
CA ALA A 89 6.15 2.66 -15.79
C ALA A 89 5.39 3.41 -16.90
N LEU A 90 4.60 4.43 -16.55
CA LEU A 90 3.89 5.29 -17.51
C LEU A 90 4.84 6.20 -18.31
N MET A 91 5.94 6.62 -17.70
CA MET A 91 6.90 7.55 -18.28
C MET A 91 8.12 6.85 -18.88
N ASP A 92 8.21 5.51 -18.78
CA ASP A 92 9.35 4.75 -19.28
C ASP A 92 9.41 4.83 -20.82
N PRO A 93 10.44 5.49 -21.39
CA PRO A 93 10.59 5.65 -22.84
C PRO A 93 10.90 4.33 -23.54
N SER A 94 11.32 3.30 -22.79
CA SER A 94 11.57 1.96 -23.31
C SER A 94 10.32 1.06 -23.35
N SER A 95 9.22 1.50 -22.74
CA SER A 95 7.98 0.72 -22.75
C SER A 95 7.39 0.61 -24.17
N GLU A 96 6.81 -0.55 -24.49
CA GLU A 96 6.15 -0.79 -25.78
C GLU A 96 4.94 0.16 -26.02
N ASN A 97 4.49 0.86 -24.98
CA ASN A 97 3.42 1.85 -25.02
C ASN A 97 3.95 3.22 -25.48
N LYS A 98 4.57 3.25 -26.67
CA LYS A 98 5.17 4.46 -27.25
C LYS A 98 4.12 5.50 -27.63
N HIS A 99 3.73 6.30 -26.64
CA HIS A 99 3.24 7.65 -26.85
C HIS A 99 3.90 8.52 -25.79
N GLU A 100 4.86 9.37 -26.16
CA GLU A 100 5.28 10.47 -25.28
C GLU A 100 4.06 11.36 -25.04
N ARG A 101 3.37 11.11 -23.92
CA ARG A 101 2.15 11.84 -23.58
C ARG A 101 2.53 13.02 -22.71
N LEU A 102 2.08 14.20 -23.13
CA LEU A 102 2.13 15.40 -22.32
C LEU A 102 0.98 15.46 -21.30
N THR A 103 -0.07 14.66 -21.50
CA THR A 103 -1.20 14.56 -20.58
C THR A 103 -1.58 13.11 -20.39
N TYR A 104 -1.45 12.63 -19.16
CA TYR A 104 -1.86 11.30 -18.72
C TYR A 104 -3.29 11.33 -18.20
N ARG A 105 -4.12 10.42 -18.71
CA ARG A 105 -5.55 10.27 -18.40
C ARG A 105 -5.84 8.93 -17.73
N ALA A 106 -7.07 8.76 -17.23
CA ALA A 106 -7.51 7.50 -16.65
C ALA A 106 -7.32 6.29 -17.59
N GLU A 107 -7.52 6.49 -18.90
CA GLU A 107 -7.34 5.43 -19.91
C GLU A 107 -5.89 4.93 -19.96
N ASP A 108 -4.92 5.81 -19.72
CA ASP A 108 -3.49 5.47 -19.76
C ASP A 108 -3.11 4.61 -18.57
N ILE A 109 -3.69 4.92 -17.41
CA ILE A 109 -3.58 4.08 -16.22
C ILE A 109 -4.23 2.73 -16.48
N ASN A 110 -5.45 2.71 -17.03
CA ASN A 110 -6.18 1.48 -17.34
C ASN A 110 -5.44 0.59 -18.35
N GLU A 111 -4.83 1.17 -19.38
CA GLU A 111 -4.05 0.45 -20.37
C GLU A 111 -2.83 -0.23 -19.72
N LEU A 112 -2.11 0.52 -18.88
CA LEU A 112 -0.95 -0.02 -18.17
C LEU A 112 -1.35 -1.13 -17.19
N ILE A 113 -2.36 -0.89 -16.34
CA ILE A 113 -2.78 -1.88 -15.34
C ILE A 113 -3.52 -3.05 -15.99
N GLY A 114 -4.11 -2.90 -17.18
CA GLY A 114 -4.76 -3.98 -17.93
C GLY A 114 -3.79 -5.06 -18.44
N LYS A 115 -2.48 -4.80 -18.36
CA LYS A 115 -1.44 -5.77 -18.74
C LYS A 115 -1.45 -7.00 -17.83
N LYS A 116 -0.92 -8.11 -18.35
CA LYS A 116 -0.74 -9.35 -17.56
C LYS A 116 0.24 -9.08 -16.42
N MET A 117 0.05 -9.73 -15.26
CA MET A 117 0.93 -9.52 -14.10
C MET A 117 2.43 -9.71 -14.43
N ARG A 118 2.75 -10.69 -15.29
CA ARG A 118 4.12 -10.90 -15.78
C ARG A 118 4.74 -9.66 -16.42
N GLN A 119 3.95 -8.86 -17.13
CA GLN A 119 4.39 -7.60 -17.77
C GLN A 119 4.48 -6.45 -16.76
N LEU A 120 3.71 -6.49 -15.67
CA LEU A 120 3.83 -5.53 -14.57
C LEU A 120 5.02 -5.83 -13.67
N MET A 121 5.55 -7.07 -13.68
CA MET A 121 6.64 -7.43 -12.78
C MET A 121 7.87 -6.54 -12.94
N ASP A 122 8.22 -6.12 -14.15
CA ASP A 122 9.45 -5.33 -14.35
C ASP A 122 9.39 -4.00 -13.57
N SER A 123 8.24 -3.34 -13.55
CA SER A 123 8.06 -2.08 -12.83
C SER A 123 7.64 -2.26 -11.36
N PHE A 124 7.02 -3.40 -11.00
CA PHE A 124 6.46 -3.63 -9.68
C PHE A 124 7.14 -4.76 -8.89
N HIS A 125 8.29 -5.29 -9.33
CA HIS A 125 8.89 -6.51 -8.75
C HIS A 125 9.07 -6.43 -7.23
N VAL A 126 9.46 -5.26 -6.71
CA VAL A 126 9.65 -5.05 -5.26
C VAL A 126 8.32 -5.14 -4.53
N ALA A 127 7.30 -4.42 -5.01
CA ALA A 127 5.98 -4.40 -4.40
C ALA A 127 5.32 -5.78 -4.46
N ILE A 128 5.35 -6.44 -5.62
CA ILE A 128 4.82 -7.81 -5.81
C ILE A 128 5.52 -8.79 -4.86
N GLY A 129 6.86 -8.78 -4.85
CA GLY A 129 7.63 -9.67 -3.97
C GLY A 129 7.38 -9.38 -2.48
N ASN A 130 7.14 -8.12 -2.11
CA ASN A 130 6.78 -7.75 -0.74
C ASN A 130 5.38 -8.27 -0.37
N TYR A 131 4.38 -8.06 -1.23
CA TYR A 131 3.01 -8.52 -1.01
C TYR A 131 2.92 -10.04 -0.85
N GLN A 132 3.61 -10.79 -1.72
CA GLN A 132 3.69 -12.25 -1.59
C GLN A 132 4.33 -12.67 -0.27
N LYS A 133 5.44 -12.04 0.14
CA LYS A 133 6.10 -12.35 1.42
C LYS A 133 5.25 -11.99 2.62
N VAL A 134 4.55 -10.87 2.59
CA VAL A 134 3.66 -10.46 3.70
C VAL A 134 2.53 -11.46 3.84
N TYR A 135 1.83 -11.77 2.74
CA TYR A 135 0.72 -12.73 2.74
C TYR A 135 1.17 -14.13 3.18
N ASP A 136 2.29 -14.64 2.63
CA ASP A 136 2.76 -16.00 2.90
C ASP A 136 3.41 -16.18 4.28
N ARG A 137 4.12 -15.16 4.77
CA ARG A 137 5.03 -15.32 5.93
C ARG A 137 4.67 -14.46 7.12
N SER A 138 3.94 -13.37 6.93
CA SER A 138 3.70 -12.36 7.97
C SER A 138 2.25 -12.29 8.43
N MET A 139 1.30 -12.67 7.56
CA MET A 139 -0.10 -12.85 7.92
C MET A 139 -0.30 -14.17 8.65
N SER A 140 -1.17 -14.18 9.65
CA SER A 140 -1.71 -15.38 10.28
C SER A 140 -2.69 -16.10 9.36
N ASP A 141 -3.06 -17.34 9.70
CA ASP A 141 -4.09 -18.09 8.95
C ASP A 141 -5.45 -17.37 8.95
N ALA A 142 -5.81 -16.73 10.08
CA ALA A 142 -7.05 -15.96 10.20
C ALA A 142 -7.03 -14.71 9.31
N GLU A 143 -5.92 -13.99 9.28
CA GLU A 143 -5.76 -12.83 8.39
C GLU A 143 -5.80 -13.23 6.91
N ARG A 144 -5.13 -14.33 6.53
CA ARG A 144 -5.20 -14.85 5.15
C ARG A 144 -6.62 -15.22 4.77
N ALA A 145 -7.36 -15.92 5.63
CA ALA A 145 -8.75 -16.28 5.36
C ALA A 145 -9.65 -15.04 5.14
N ILE A 146 -9.40 -13.95 5.87
CA ILE A 146 -10.09 -12.67 5.65
C ILE A 146 -9.71 -12.08 4.28
N ILE A 147 -8.43 -12.04 3.94
CA ILE A 147 -7.97 -11.54 2.63
C ILE A 147 -8.59 -12.35 1.49
N ASP A 148 -8.58 -13.69 1.58
CA ASP A 148 -9.17 -14.57 0.57
C ASP A 148 -10.68 -14.31 0.43
N SER A 149 -11.38 -14.17 1.56
CA SER A 149 -12.81 -13.82 1.55
C SER A 149 -13.07 -12.45 0.92
N LEU A 150 -12.21 -11.45 1.17
CA LEU A 150 -12.33 -10.12 0.57
C LEU A 150 -11.99 -10.13 -0.93
N ILE A 151 -11.09 -11.01 -1.37
CA ILE A 151 -10.77 -11.22 -2.78
C ILE A 151 -11.99 -11.78 -3.52
N GLU A 152 -12.69 -12.75 -2.91
CA GLU A 152 -13.86 -13.41 -3.49
C GLU A 152 -15.12 -12.52 -3.46
N ARG A 153 -15.37 -11.85 -2.33
CA ARG A 153 -16.61 -11.10 -2.08
C ARG A 153 -16.53 -9.61 -2.42
N GLU A 154 -15.33 -9.09 -2.68
CA GLU A 154 -14.98 -7.66 -2.83
C GLU A 154 -15.17 -6.83 -1.56
N GLU A 155 -16.32 -6.99 -0.89
CA GLU A 155 -16.72 -6.28 0.32
C GLU A 155 -17.27 -7.27 1.35
N ILE A 156 -16.90 -7.10 2.61
CA ILE A 156 -17.46 -7.86 3.74
C ILE A 156 -18.02 -6.88 4.78
N PRO A 157 -19.27 -7.04 5.25
CA PRO A 157 -19.83 -6.22 6.32
C PRO A 157 -18.97 -6.21 7.58
N VAL A 158 -18.85 -5.05 8.22
CA VAL A 158 -18.05 -4.90 9.46
C VAL A 158 -18.56 -5.82 10.57
N SER A 159 -19.85 -6.14 10.59
CA SER A 159 -20.46 -7.04 11.57
C SER A 159 -20.07 -8.51 11.42
N GLU A 160 -19.49 -8.93 10.29
CA GLU A 160 -19.12 -10.32 10.02
C GLU A 160 -17.68 -10.67 10.42
N ILE A 161 -16.85 -9.67 10.72
CA ILE A 161 -15.43 -9.87 11.03
C ILE A 161 -15.12 -9.29 12.40
N ASP A 162 -14.47 -10.10 13.23
CA ASP A 162 -13.96 -9.64 14.52
C ASP A 162 -12.92 -8.51 14.35
N GLU A 163 -13.13 -7.42 15.08
CA GLU A 163 -12.32 -6.20 14.98
C GLU A 163 -10.86 -6.47 15.33
N THR A 164 -10.59 -7.33 16.33
CA THR A 164 -9.21 -7.63 16.76
C THR A 164 -8.43 -8.40 15.70
N THR A 165 -9.12 -9.19 14.88
CA THR A 165 -8.53 -9.99 13.81
C THR A 165 -8.22 -9.14 12.57
N ILE A 166 -9.08 -8.17 12.23
CA ILE A 166 -8.92 -7.35 11.03
C ILE A 166 -8.07 -6.09 11.26
N GLN A 167 -8.01 -5.58 12.49
CA GLN A 167 -7.28 -4.35 12.80
C GLN A 167 -5.82 -4.36 12.32
N PRO A 168 -5.03 -5.45 12.47
CA PRO A 168 -3.67 -5.48 11.95
C PRO A 168 -3.59 -5.32 10.42
N LEU A 169 -4.61 -5.73 9.67
CA LEU A 169 -4.71 -5.55 8.21
C LEU A 169 -5.08 -4.12 7.84
N VAL A 170 -5.89 -3.45 8.67
CA VAL A 170 -6.23 -2.02 8.53
C VAL A 170 -5.03 -1.14 8.86
N ASP A 171 -4.37 -1.41 9.99
CA ASP A 171 -3.17 -0.68 10.45
C ASP A 171 -2.01 -0.75 9.45
N THR A 172 -1.94 -1.85 8.70
CA THR A 172 -0.93 -2.05 7.65
C THR A 172 -1.44 -1.78 6.25
N THR A 173 -2.61 -1.14 6.14
CA THR A 173 -3.16 -0.57 4.91
C THR A 173 -3.49 -1.60 3.82
N PHE A 174 -3.55 -2.89 4.14
CA PHE A 174 -4.00 -3.94 3.19
C PHE A 174 -5.51 -3.98 3.04
N VAL A 175 -6.22 -3.58 4.10
CA VAL A 175 -7.68 -3.48 4.15
C VAL A 175 -8.03 -2.04 4.50
N THR A 176 -9.12 -1.54 3.94
CA THR A 176 -9.71 -0.26 4.33
C THR A 176 -11.16 -0.48 4.75
N LYS A 177 -11.62 0.34 5.69
CA LYS A 177 -12.99 0.34 6.19
C LYS A 177 -13.74 1.51 5.58
N ASP A 178 -14.82 1.22 4.87
CA ASP A 178 -15.77 2.24 4.42
C ASP A 178 -16.77 2.50 5.55
N GLU A 179 -16.58 3.61 6.27
CA GLU A 179 -17.44 3.97 7.40
C GLU A 179 -18.88 4.31 7.00
N THR A 180 -19.09 4.71 5.74
CA THR A 180 -20.43 5.08 5.23
C THR A 180 -21.22 3.82 4.93
N LYS A 181 -20.59 2.85 4.24
CA LYS A 181 -21.22 1.58 3.87
C LYS A 181 -21.15 0.52 4.97
N LYS A 182 -20.31 0.73 5.99
CA LYS A 182 -20.00 -0.25 7.05
C LYS A 182 -19.48 -1.58 6.49
N VAL A 183 -18.55 -1.50 5.54
CA VAL A 183 -17.89 -2.67 4.94
C VAL A 183 -16.37 -2.54 4.98
N TYR A 184 -15.69 -3.68 4.95
CA TYR A 184 -14.27 -3.80 4.69
C TYR A 184 -14.02 -4.16 3.23
N ARG A 185 -12.93 -3.66 2.65
CA ARG A 185 -12.46 -3.98 1.29
C ARG A 185 -10.94 -4.04 1.23
N ILE A 186 -10.40 -4.76 0.25
CA ILE A 186 -8.96 -4.67 -0.06
C ILE A 186 -8.62 -3.24 -0.47
N ASN A 187 -7.53 -2.71 0.09
CA ASN A 187 -7.02 -1.40 -0.28
C ASN A 187 -6.03 -1.51 -1.45
N GLY A 188 -6.47 -1.10 -2.65
CA GLY A 188 -5.66 -1.13 -3.85
C GLY A 188 -5.77 -2.44 -4.63
N THR A 189 -6.09 -2.34 -5.92
CA THR A 189 -6.28 -3.54 -6.77
C THR A 189 -4.98 -4.27 -7.12
N LEU A 190 -3.81 -3.63 -7.02
CA LEU A 190 -2.52 -4.30 -7.23
C LEU A 190 -2.31 -5.42 -6.22
N PHE A 191 -2.52 -5.16 -4.92
CA PHE A 191 -2.36 -6.19 -3.88
C PHE A 191 -3.29 -7.38 -4.15
N LYS A 192 -4.58 -7.09 -4.40
CA LYS A 192 -5.58 -8.10 -4.76
C LYS A 192 -5.09 -9.00 -5.90
N ARG A 193 -4.68 -8.40 -7.02
CA ARG A 193 -4.21 -9.15 -8.19
C ARG A 193 -2.98 -10.00 -7.90
N VAL A 194 -2.03 -9.49 -7.13
CA VAL A 194 -0.82 -10.25 -6.77
C VAL A 194 -1.16 -11.53 -6.01
N ILE A 195 -2.18 -11.49 -5.15
CA ILE A 195 -2.61 -12.66 -4.39
C ILE A 195 -3.48 -13.59 -5.26
N SER A 196 -4.40 -13.05 -6.06
CA SER A 196 -5.29 -13.85 -6.92
C SER A 196 -4.58 -14.53 -8.10
N GLU A 197 -3.51 -13.94 -8.62
CA GLU A 197 -2.76 -14.46 -9.78
C GLU A 197 -1.48 -15.24 -9.38
N LYS A 198 -1.32 -15.56 -8.08
CA LYS A 198 -0.23 -16.39 -7.56
C LYS A 198 -0.35 -17.84 -8.01
#